data_AF-A0A821JT69-F1
#
_entry.id   AF-A0A821JT69-F1
#
_cell.length_a   1.000
_cell.length_b   1.000
_cell.length_c   1.000
_cell.angle_alpha   90.00
_cell.angle_beta   90.00
_cell.angle_gamma   90.00
#
_symmetry.space_group_name_H-M   'P 1'
#
loop_
_entity.id
_entity.type
_entity.pdbx_description
1 polymer ?
#
loop_
_entity_poly.entity_id
_entity_poly.type
_entity_poly.pdbx_seq_one_letter_code
_entity_poly.pdbx_strand_id
1 'polypeptide(L)'
;MQALWQYFLIIAIFTVAYGKFETKNIQSISSGLSFGMCRGYCQQSINVTSNPLRIVATKEANFVQRPYPSIRQPFPFSSNQWEELISLLNVNVFEALGDTVGCPDCTDGGAEWIQVNWTEGSKRV
;
A
#
# COMPACT_ATOMS: atom_id res chain seq x y z
N MET A 1 14.68 50.25 -19.21
CA MET A 1 13.50 49.37 -19.00
C MET A 1 13.54 48.09 -19.85
N GLN A 2 14.72 47.51 -20.15
CA GLN A 2 14.84 46.27 -20.96
C GLN A 2 15.38 45.07 -20.16
N ALA A 3 16.06 45.30 -19.03
CA ALA A 3 16.60 44.23 -18.19
C ALA A 3 15.52 43.46 -17.41
N LEU A 4 14.38 44.09 -17.10
CA LEU A 4 13.33 43.47 -16.27
C LEU A 4 12.59 42.32 -16.98
N TRP A 5 12.46 42.36 -18.32
CA TRP A 5 11.81 41.28 -19.08
C TRP A 5 12.63 39.99 -19.03
N GLN A 6 13.96 40.09 -19.14
CA GLN A 6 14.83 38.91 -19.12
C GLN A 6 14.72 38.14 -17.80
N TYR A 7 14.59 38.83 -16.67
CA TYR A 7 14.36 38.18 -15.37
C TYR A 7 12.99 37.48 -15.28
N PHE A 8 11.92 38.06 -15.86
CA PHE A 8 10.61 37.42 -15.90
C PHE A 8 10.61 36.10 -16.70
N LEU A 9 11.34 36.05 -17.82
CA LEU A 9 11.48 34.82 -18.61
C LEU A 9 12.26 33.73 -17.85
N ILE A 10 13.32 34.11 -17.15
CA ILE A 10 14.12 33.16 -16.34
C ILE A 10 13.29 32.59 -15.19
N ILE A 11 12.51 33.43 -14.50
CA ILE A 11 11.63 32.99 -13.40
C ILE A 11 10.54 32.05 -13.92
N ALA A 12 9.90 32.37 -15.07
CA ALA A 12 8.88 31.51 -15.66
C ALA A 12 9.44 30.14 -16.07
N ILE A 13 10.67 30.10 -16.62
CA ILE A 13 11.36 28.84 -16.96
C ILE A 13 11.72 28.06 -15.68
N PHE A 14 12.16 28.73 -14.62
CA PHE A 14 12.43 28.08 -13.33
C PHE A 14 11.15 27.49 -12.72
N THR A 15 10.00 28.18 -12.75
CA THR A 15 8.75 27.63 -12.21
C THR A 15 8.18 26.47 -13.04
N VAL A 16 8.47 26.41 -14.35
CA VAL A 16 8.06 25.29 -15.22
C VAL A 16 9.00 24.09 -15.07
N ALA A 17 10.28 24.31 -14.82
CA ALA A 17 11.28 23.25 -14.64
C ALA A 17 11.15 22.54 -13.27
N TYR A 18 10.68 23.25 -12.24
CA TYR A 18 10.34 22.66 -10.96
C TYR A 18 8.90 22.14 -11.01
N GLY A 19 8.70 21.06 -11.76
CA GLY A 19 7.48 20.26 -11.65
C GLY A 19 7.22 19.91 -10.18
N LYS A 20 5.96 19.99 -9.75
CA LYS A 20 5.57 19.59 -8.39
C LYS A 20 6.06 18.17 -8.12
N PHE A 21 6.93 18.01 -7.13
CA PHE A 21 7.23 16.69 -6.60
C PHE A 21 5.99 16.25 -5.80
N GLU A 22 5.13 15.46 -6.44
CA GLU A 22 3.96 14.84 -5.81
C GLU A 22 4.44 13.91 -4.69
N THR A 23 4.37 14.38 -3.44
CA THR A 23 4.61 13.54 -2.28
C THR A 23 3.40 12.64 -2.10
N LYS A 24 3.51 11.37 -2.54
CA LYS A 24 2.45 10.38 -2.35
C LYS A 24 2.16 10.19 -0.86
N ASN A 25 1.03 10.71 -0.39
CA ASN A 25 0.62 10.59 1.00
C ASN A 25 -0.04 9.22 1.23
N ILE A 26 0.65 8.33 1.94
CA ILE A 26 0.17 6.97 2.21
C ILE A 26 -1.01 7.01 3.17
N GLN A 27 -2.10 6.34 2.80
CA GLN A 27 -3.32 6.23 3.60
C GLN A 27 -3.45 4.86 4.28
N SER A 28 -2.99 3.80 3.61
CA SER A 28 -2.96 2.47 4.19
C SER A 28 -1.93 1.57 3.53
N ILE A 29 -1.44 0.63 4.32
CA ILE A 29 -0.63 -0.49 3.86
C ILE A 29 -1.29 -1.75 4.37
N SER A 30 -1.55 -2.69 3.48
CA SER A 30 -2.15 -3.96 3.80
C SER A 30 -1.31 -5.08 3.22
N SER A 31 -1.29 -6.21 3.89
CA SER A 31 -0.74 -7.45 3.35
C SER A 31 -1.69 -8.59 3.63
N GLY A 32 -1.55 -9.66 2.87
CA GLY A 32 -2.29 -10.86 3.16
C GLY A 32 -1.82 -12.05 2.36
N LEU A 33 -2.35 -13.19 2.74
CA LEU A 33 -2.09 -14.46 2.09
C LEU A 33 -3.39 -15.22 1.91
N SER A 34 -3.39 -16.09 0.92
CA SER A 34 -4.45 -17.05 0.65
C SER A 34 -3.84 -18.38 0.23
N PHE A 35 -4.46 -19.48 0.64
CA PHE A 35 -4.14 -20.82 0.17
C PHE A 35 -5.37 -21.39 -0.55
N GLY A 36 -5.24 -21.80 -1.81
CA GLY A 36 -6.39 -22.22 -2.62
C GLY A 36 -6.97 -23.55 -2.15
N MET A 37 -6.16 -24.60 -2.10
CA MET A 37 -6.54 -25.91 -1.53
C MET A 37 -6.32 -25.97 -0.01
N CYS A 38 -7.14 -25.23 0.73
CA CYS A 38 -7.06 -25.21 2.20
C CYS A 38 -8.40 -25.53 2.88
N ARG A 39 -8.31 -26.13 4.07
CA ARG A 39 -9.43 -26.33 5.01
C ARG A 39 -9.16 -25.56 6.30
N GLY A 40 -10.09 -24.67 6.67
CA GLY A 40 -9.96 -23.81 7.84
C GLY A 40 -9.73 -22.35 7.47
N TYR A 41 -8.88 -21.66 8.22
CA TYR A 41 -8.53 -20.25 7.97
C TYR A 41 -7.53 -20.12 6.83
N CYS A 42 -8.04 -20.08 5.62
CA CYS A 42 -7.27 -20.11 4.38
C CYS A 42 -6.84 -18.73 3.90
N GLN A 43 -7.46 -17.67 4.41
CA GLN A 43 -7.11 -16.29 4.10
C GLN A 43 -6.74 -15.58 5.39
N GLN A 44 -5.67 -14.80 5.33
CA GLN A 44 -5.22 -13.97 6.44
C GLN A 44 -4.82 -12.61 5.88
N SER A 45 -5.16 -11.54 6.59
CA SER A 45 -4.71 -10.21 6.21
C SER A 45 -4.37 -9.35 7.41
N ILE A 46 -3.50 -8.38 7.20
CA ILE A 46 -3.21 -7.30 8.13
C ILE A 46 -3.46 -6.00 7.39
N ASN A 47 -4.27 -5.12 7.96
CA ASN A 47 -4.58 -3.81 7.39
C ASN A 47 -4.12 -2.72 8.36
N VAL A 48 -3.20 -1.87 7.92
CA VAL A 48 -2.69 -0.72 8.67
C VAL A 48 -3.26 0.55 8.02
N THR A 49 -4.08 1.31 8.75
CA THR A 49 -4.68 2.56 8.25
C THR A 49 -4.11 3.75 9.00
N SER A 50 -3.87 4.88 8.33
CA SER A 50 -3.34 6.10 8.94
C SER A 50 -4.41 6.94 9.65
N ASN A 51 -5.67 6.86 9.22
CA ASN A 51 -6.78 7.60 9.80
C ASN A 51 -8.11 6.80 9.79
N PRO A 52 -8.62 6.36 10.96
CA PRO A 52 -7.94 6.39 12.25
C PRO A 52 -6.72 5.47 12.23
N LEU A 53 -5.72 5.80 13.05
CA LEU A 53 -4.51 5.00 13.16
C LEU A 53 -4.80 3.67 13.85
N ARG A 54 -4.71 2.55 13.12
CA ARG A 54 -4.95 1.21 13.67
C ARG A 54 -4.40 0.10 12.79
N ILE A 55 -4.14 -1.04 13.42
CA ILE A 55 -3.95 -2.31 12.74
C ILE A 55 -5.20 -3.18 12.93
N VAL A 56 -5.60 -3.88 11.87
CA VAL A 56 -6.64 -4.90 11.94
C VAL A 56 -6.15 -6.16 11.26
N ALA A 57 -6.01 -7.25 12.01
CA ALA A 57 -5.75 -8.57 11.47
C ALA A 57 -7.06 -9.33 11.24
N THR A 58 -7.15 -10.07 10.13
CA THR A 58 -8.30 -10.94 9.82
C THR A 58 -7.86 -12.36 9.52
N LYS A 59 -8.74 -13.32 9.80
CA LYS A 59 -8.63 -14.71 9.37
C LYS A 59 -9.98 -15.18 8.85
N GLU A 60 -10.00 -15.76 7.66
CA GLU A 60 -11.22 -16.19 6.98
C GLU A 60 -11.01 -17.55 6.31
N ALA A 61 -12.08 -18.32 6.17
CA ALA A 61 -12.09 -19.50 5.32
C ALA A 61 -12.40 -19.09 3.87
N ASN A 62 -11.98 -19.90 2.88
CA ASN A 62 -12.29 -19.62 1.47
C ASN A 62 -13.80 -19.60 1.17
N PHE A 63 -14.57 -20.31 1.99
CA PHE A 63 -16.04 -20.34 1.96
C PHE A 63 -16.55 -20.32 3.40
N VAL A 64 -17.79 -19.88 3.61
CA VAL A 64 -18.41 -19.91 4.95
C VAL A 64 -18.46 -21.36 5.46
N GLN A 65 -17.62 -21.69 6.45
CA GLN A 65 -17.49 -23.03 7.01
C GLN A 65 -17.61 -23.00 8.54
N ARG A 66 -18.42 -23.88 9.12
CA ARG A 66 -18.34 -24.19 10.55
C ARG A 66 -17.26 -25.27 10.75
N PRO A 67 -16.35 -25.16 11.74
CA PRO A 67 -16.32 -24.22 12.87
C PRO A 67 -15.38 -23.00 12.68
N TYR A 68 -15.20 -22.49 11.46
CA TYR A 68 -14.24 -21.42 11.14
C TYR A 68 -14.92 -20.07 10.81
N PRO A 69 -15.54 -19.38 11.79
CA PRO A 69 -16.10 -18.06 11.55
C PRO A 69 -14.98 -17.03 11.32
N SER A 70 -15.25 -16.00 10.51
CA SER A 70 -14.30 -14.91 10.28
C SER A 70 -13.87 -14.27 11.60
N ILE A 71 -12.56 -14.13 11.79
CA ILE A 71 -11.96 -13.47 12.95
C ILE A 71 -11.47 -12.10 12.50
N ARG A 72 -11.76 -11.08 13.31
CA ARG A 72 -11.24 -9.72 13.13
C ARG A 72 -10.71 -9.20 14.46
N GLN A 73 -9.42 -8.91 14.51
CA GLN A 73 -8.74 -8.48 15.72
C GLN A 73 -8.04 -7.14 15.50
N PRO A 74 -8.52 -6.06 16.15
CA PRO A 74 -7.82 -4.79 16.15
C PRO A 74 -6.61 -4.82 17.09
N PHE A 75 -5.55 -4.09 16.74
CA PHE A 75 -4.39 -3.87 17.59
C PHE A 75 -4.08 -2.38 17.70
N PRO A 76 -3.56 -1.92 18.86
CA PRO A 76 -3.06 -0.56 19.00
C PRO A 76 -1.89 -0.35 18.04
N PHE A 77 -1.80 0.86 17.50
CA PHE A 77 -0.72 1.25 16.61
C PHE A 77 -0.42 2.73 16.81
N SER A 78 0.84 3.07 17.00
CA SER A 78 1.28 4.43 17.34
C SER A 78 1.76 5.20 16.11
N SER A 79 1.73 6.53 16.19
CA SER A 79 2.22 7.42 15.13
C SER A 79 3.68 7.15 14.78
N ASN A 80 4.53 6.88 15.78
CA ASN A 80 5.95 6.59 15.57
C ASN A 80 6.14 5.31 14.76
N GLN A 81 5.36 4.25 15.06
CA GLN A 81 5.41 3.01 14.29
C GLN A 81 4.87 3.19 12.86
N TRP A 82 3.90 4.08 12.66
CA TRP A 82 3.42 4.44 11.34
C TRP A 82 4.49 5.16 10.52
N GLU A 83 5.14 6.16 11.12
CA GLU A 83 6.24 6.91 10.50
C GLU A 83 7.42 6.00 10.14
N GLU A 84 7.78 5.08 11.05
CA GLU A 84 8.79 4.06 10.77
C GLU A 84 8.39 3.17 9.60
N LEU A 85 7.15 2.65 9.60
CA LEU A 85 6.65 1.80 8.53
C LEU A 85 6.68 2.50 7.16
N ILE A 86 6.18 3.73 7.05
CA ILE A 86 6.18 4.46 5.78
C ILE A 86 7.59 4.87 5.34
N SER A 87 8.54 5.02 6.28
CA SER A 87 9.94 5.34 5.95
C SER A 87 10.65 4.20 5.20
N LEU A 88 10.19 2.96 5.37
CA LEU A 88 10.72 1.79 4.67
C LEU A 88 10.19 1.67 3.23
N LEU A 89 9.11 2.40 2.90
CA LEU A 89 8.41 2.27 1.63
C LEU A 89 8.94 3.29 0.61
N ASN A 90 9.55 2.80 -0.47
CA ASN A 90 9.74 3.58 -1.68
C ASN A 90 8.57 3.34 -2.64
N VAL A 91 7.60 4.26 -2.65
CA VAL A 91 6.36 4.12 -3.42
C VAL A 91 6.60 4.03 -4.92
N ASN A 92 7.60 4.75 -5.45
CA ASN A 92 7.91 4.73 -6.87
C ASN A 92 8.49 3.37 -7.31
N VAL A 93 9.33 2.77 -6.46
CA VAL A 93 9.85 1.41 -6.70
C VAL A 93 8.73 0.39 -6.58
N PHE A 94 7.89 0.50 -5.56
CA PHE A 94 6.77 -0.44 -5.34
C PHE A 94 5.75 -0.40 -6.48
N GLU A 95 5.40 0.80 -6.96
CA GLU A 95 4.49 0.99 -8.10
C GLU A 95 5.04 0.39 -9.40
N ALA A 96 6.36 0.43 -9.59
CA ALA A 96 7.05 -0.13 -10.76
C ALA A 96 7.13 -1.66 -10.75
N LEU A 97 6.79 -2.33 -9.65
CA LEU A 97 6.73 -3.79 -9.60
C LEU A 97 5.61 -4.30 -10.52
N GLY A 98 5.81 -5.48 -11.11
CA GLY A 98 4.73 -6.19 -11.79
C GLY A 98 3.62 -6.57 -10.80
N ASP A 99 2.39 -6.72 -11.30
CA ASP A 99 1.23 -7.11 -10.47
C ASP A 99 1.33 -8.56 -9.95
N THR A 100 2.29 -9.33 -10.46
CA THR A 100 2.53 -10.70 -10.02
C THR A 100 4.02 -10.98 -10.08
N VAL A 101 4.58 -11.44 -8.96
CA VAL A 101 5.99 -11.83 -8.86
C VAL A 101 6.09 -13.35 -8.80
N GLY A 102 6.71 -13.93 -9.82
CA GLY A 102 6.86 -15.38 -9.92
C GLY A 102 5.53 -16.09 -10.22
N CYS A 103 5.38 -17.29 -9.68
CA CYS A 103 4.18 -18.10 -9.81
C CYS A 103 3.70 -18.44 -8.38
N PRO A 104 2.87 -17.57 -7.78
CA PRO A 104 2.43 -17.75 -6.41
C PRO A 104 1.64 -19.06 -6.29
N ASP A 105 2.15 -19.96 -5.45
CA ASP A 105 1.56 -21.26 -5.15
C ASP A 105 1.03 -22.00 -6.41
N CYS A 106 1.93 -22.20 -7.39
CA CYS A 106 1.64 -22.74 -8.73
C CYS A 106 0.79 -24.01 -8.77
N THR A 107 0.78 -24.79 -7.70
CA THR A 107 0.11 -26.08 -7.64
C THR A 107 -1.29 -25.95 -7.03
N ASP A 108 -1.40 -25.22 -5.92
CA ASP A 108 -2.59 -25.25 -5.07
C ASP A 108 -3.39 -23.92 -5.08
N GLY A 109 -2.93 -22.91 -5.83
CA GLY A 109 -3.70 -21.71 -6.17
C GLY A 109 -3.79 -20.66 -5.06
N GLY A 110 -2.81 -20.61 -4.16
CA GLY A 110 -2.58 -19.56 -3.19
C GLY A 110 -1.79 -18.36 -3.70
N ALA A 111 -1.62 -17.36 -2.84
CA ALA A 111 -0.82 -16.17 -3.10
C ALA A 111 -0.52 -15.43 -1.80
N GLU A 112 0.55 -14.64 -1.81
CA GLU A 112 0.75 -13.54 -0.88
C GLU A 112 0.64 -12.23 -1.66
N TRP A 113 0.22 -11.17 -0.98
CA TRP A 113 0.11 -9.86 -1.59
C TRP A 113 0.43 -8.75 -0.60
N ILE A 114 0.89 -7.62 -1.15
CA ILE A 114 1.00 -6.34 -0.45
C ILE A 114 0.21 -5.31 -1.26
N GLN A 115 -0.58 -4.49 -0.58
CA GLN A 115 -1.29 -3.37 -1.16
C GLN A 115 -0.94 -2.08 -0.44
N VAL A 116 -0.55 -1.07 -1.20
CA VAL A 116 -0.33 0.29 -0.72
C VAL A 116 -1.37 1.20 -1.35
N ASN A 117 -2.06 1.98 -0.53
CA ASN A 117 -2.97 3.03 -0.99
C ASN A 117 -2.41 4.39 -0.56
N TRP A 118 -2.36 5.33 -1.49
CA TRP A 118 -2.04 6.74 -1.25
C TRP A 118 -3.18 7.62 -1.76
N THR A 119 -3.09 8.92 -1.51
CA THR A 119 -4.15 9.89 -1.84
C THR A 119 -4.66 9.85 -3.28
N GLU A 120 -3.82 9.48 -4.23
CA GLU A 120 -4.09 9.56 -5.67
C GLU A 120 -4.17 8.21 -6.37
N GLY A 121 -3.97 7.11 -5.64
CA GLY A 121 -3.91 5.80 -6.27
C GLY A 121 -3.58 4.66 -5.33
N SER A 122 -3.45 3.48 -5.91
CA SER A 122 -3.07 2.28 -5.20
C SER A 122 -2.27 1.35 -6.10
N LYS A 123 -1.46 0.51 -5.46
CA LYS A 123 -0.77 -0.60 -6.11
C LYS A 123 -0.94 -1.83 -5.24
N ARG A 124 -1.22 -2.96 -5.88
CA ARG A 124 -1.12 -4.28 -5.28
C ARG A 124 -0.13 -5.10 -6.09
N VAL A 125 0.68 -5.86 -5.37
CA VAL A 125 1.64 -6.84 -5.89
C VAL A 125 1.37 -8.15 -5.18
#